data_AF-A0A7X6P767-F1
#
_entry.id   AF-A0A7X6P767-F1
#
_cell.length_a   1.000
_cell.length_b   1.000
_cell.length_c   1.000
_cell.angle_alpha   90.00
_cell.angle_beta   90.00
_cell.angle_gamma   90.00
#
_symmetry.space_group_name_H-M   'P 1'
#
loop_
_entity.id
_entity.type
_entity.pdbx_description
1 polymer ?
#
loop_
_entity_poly.entity_id
_entity_poly.type
_entity_poly.pdbx_seq_one_letter_code
_entity_poly.pdbx_strand_id
1 'polypeptide(L)'
;EQLNSGKDKVCWGPFVWGSVVGLAPWIAILMYMFGSGNFDKVPWFVWAIIGAYFVAFNTFPVNMVLQYKKSGKWKNYLYGERVYIVLSLVAKTILAWLVLFGAMQP
;
A
#
# COMPACT_ATOMS: atom_id res chain seq x y z
N GLU A 1 -5.63 -8.02 -13.82
CA GLU A 1 -6.80 -8.93 -13.90
C GLU A 1 -7.20 -9.19 -15.34
N GLN A 2 -7.50 -8.15 -16.13
CA GLN A 2 -7.90 -8.29 -17.55
C GLN A 2 -6.98 -9.22 -18.38
N LEU A 3 -5.65 -9.02 -18.29
CA LEU A 3 -4.66 -9.81 -19.04
C LEU A 3 -4.54 -11.29 -18.61
N ASN A 4 -5.13 -11.64 -17.46
CA ASN A 4 -5.13 -12.99 -16.90
C ASN A 4 -6.52 -13.64 -16.97
N SER A 5 -7.53 -12.95 -17.51
CA SER A 5 -8.86 -13.52 -17.73
C SER A 5 -8.79 -14.60 -18.82
N GLY A 6 -9.34 -15.78 -18.56
CA GLY A 6 -9.39 -16.90 -19.51
C GLY A 6 -8.04 -17.54 -19.86
N LYS A 7 -6.97 -17.27 -19.10
CA LYS A 7 -5.65 -17.89 -19.30
C LYS A 7 -5.36 -18.97 -18.25
N ASP A 8 -4.75 -20.07 -18.69
CA ASP A 8 -4.32 -21.16 -17.80
C ASP A 8 -3.11 -20.79 -16.94
N LYS A 9 -2.27 -19.86 -17.40
CA LYS A 9 -1.10 -19.37 -16.68
C LYS A 9 -1.22 -17.89 -16.36
N VAL A 10 -0.90 -17.54 -15.11
CA VAL A 10 -0.88 -16.16 -14.64
C VAL A 10 0.29 -15.42 -15.26
N CYS A 11 0.00 -14.35 -16.01
CA CYS A 11 0.97 -13.36 -16.44
C CYS A 11 1.24 -12.38 -15.29
N TRP A 12 2.47 -12.41 -14.79
CA TRP A 12 2.95 -11.54 -13.70
C TRP A 12 3.50 -10.20 -14.20
N GLY A 13 3.72 -10.05 -15.51
CA GLY A 13 4.25 -8.81 -16.10
C GLY A 13 3.52 -7.55 -15.63
N PRO A 14 2.16 -7.50 -15.67
CA PRO A 14 1.40 -6.35 -15.19
C PRO A 14 1.59 -6.06 -13.70
N PHE A 15 1.73 -7.12 -12.89
CA PHE A 15 1.99 -6.97 -11.45
C PHE A 15 3.37 -6.36 -11.20
N VAL A 16 4.42 -6.87 -11.88
CA VAL A 16 5.79 -6.37 -11.74
C VAL A 16 5.87 -4.89 -12.14
N TRP A 17 5.31 -4.51 -13.29
CA TRP A 17 5.28 -3.12 -13.73
C TRP A 17 4.51 -2.22 -12.76
N GLY A 18 3.35 -2.69 -12.26
CA GLY A 18 2.59 -1.99 -11.23
C GLY A 18 3.40 -1.78 -9.94
N SER A 19 4.19 -2.78 -9.51
CA SER A 19 5.07 -2.64 -8.34
C SER A 19 6.19 -1.64 -8.56
N VAL A 20 6.86 -1.65 -9.73
CA VAL A 20 7.93 -0.69 -10.05
C VAL A 20 7.39 0.74 -10.04
N VAL A 21 6.27 0.99 -10.73
CA VAL A 21 5.63 2.32 -10.75
C VAL A 21 5.14 2.70 -9.35
N GLY A 22 4.59 1.75 -8.60
CA GLY A 22 4.13 1.96 -7.23
C GLY A 22 5.24 2.34 -6.25
N LEU A 23 6.50 1.96 -6.52
CA LEU A 23 7.66 2.33 -5.70
C LEU A 23 8.20 3.75 -6.02
N ALA A 24 7.93 4.30 -7.19
CA ALA A 24 8.45 5.62 -7.58
C ALA A 24 8.05 6.76 -6.61
N PRO A 25 6.78 6.87 -6.15
CA PRO A 25 6.40 7.86 -5.13
C PRO A 25 7.14 7.69 -3.81
N TRP A 26 7.43 6.45 -3.40
CA TRP A 26 8.18 6.18 -2.17
C TRP A 26 9.61 6.70 -2.27
N ILE A 27 10.26 6.49 -3.41
CA ILE A 27 11.60 7.03 -3.66
C ILE A 27 11.57 8.57 -3.58
N ALA A 28 10.57 9.22 -4.15
CA ALA A 28 10.41 10.67 -4.07
C ALA A 28 10.23 11.17 -2.62
N ILE A 29 9.39 10.50 -1.83
CA ILE A 29 9.20 10.82 -0.40
C ILE A 29 10.53 10.69 0.35
N LEU A 30 11.25 9.58 0.17
CA LEU A 30 12.52 9.35 0.84
C LEU A 30 13.56 10.41 0.44
N MET A 31 13.66 10.76 -0.84
CA MET A 31 14.55 11.85 -1.30
C MET A 31 14.21 13.18 -0.64
N TYR A 32 12.93 13.52 -0.50
CA TYR A 32 12.52 14.76 0.16
C TYR A 32 12.87 14.77 1.66
N MET A 33 12.66 13.64 2.34
CA MET A 33 12.97 13.51 3.77
C MET A 33 14.47 13.56 4.04
N PHE A 34 15.24 12.71 3.36
CA PHE A 34 16.68 12.56 3.59
C PHE A 34 17.50 13.69 2.94
N GLY A 35 16.99 14.32 1.87
CA GLY A 35 17.68 15.42 1.20
C GLY A 35 17.79 16.70 2.02
N SER A 36 16.92 16.88 3.04
CA SER A 36 16.97 18.06 3.91
C SER A 36 18.02 17.98 5.03
N GLY A 37 18.48 16.76 5.38
CA GLY A 37 19.48 16.49 6.43
C GLY A 37 19.08 16.85 7.87
N ASN A 38 17.95 17.53 8.09
CA ASN A 38 17.50 18.02 9.41
C ASN A 38 16.26 17.25 9.89
N PHE A 39 16.46 16.01 10.33
CA PHE A 39 15.38 15.13 10.79
C PHE A 39 14.67 15.66 12.05
N ASP A 40 15.35 16.46 12.87
CA ASP A 40 14.81 17.03 14.11
C ASP A 40 13.68 18.04 13.88
N LYS A 41 13.57 18.59 12.66
CA LYS A 41 12.48 19.50 12.29
C LYS A 41 11.23 18.78 11.80
N VAL A 42 11.31 17.47 11.58
CA VAL A 42 10.18 16.68 11.08
C VAL A 42 9.35 16.22 12.28
N PRO A 43 8.08 16.65 12.40
CA PRO A 43 7.22 16.20 13.50
C PRO A 43 7.07 14.68 13.51
N TRP A 44 7.04 14.10 14.72
CA TRP A 44 6.97 12.64 14.91
C TRP A 44 5.76 12.01 14.17
N PHE A 45 4.63 12.71 14.08
CA PHE A 45 3.42 12.19 13.43
C PHE A 45 3.60 11.99 11.91
N VAL A 46 4.51 12.74 11.28
CA VAL A 46 4.85 12.56 9.86
C VAL A 46 5.52 11.21 9.64
N TRP A 47 6.43 10.82 10.54
CA TRP A 47 7.05 9.49 10.53
C TRP A 47 6.01 8.38 10.74
N ALA A 48 5.06 8.60 11.65
CA ALA A 48 3.95 7.68 11.87
C ALA A 48 3.07 7.52 10.62
N ILE A 49 2.72 8.61 9.95
CA ILE A 49 1.95 8.59 8.69
C ILE A 49 2.69 7.80 7.61
N ILE A 50 3.99 8.08 7.42
CA ILE A 50 4.78 7.44 6.37
C ILE A 50 4.93 5.94 6.65
N GLY A 51 5.22 5.55 7.89
CA GLY A 51 5.29 4.15 8.29
C GLY A 51 3.95 3.43 8.12
N ALA A 52 2.86 4.01 8.62
CA ALA A 52 1.52 3.44 8.50
C ALA A 52 1.08 3.33 7.03
N TYR A 53 1.33 4.36 6.23
CA TYR A 53 1.01 4.35 4.81
C TYR A 53 1.84 3.31 4.06
N PHE A 54 3.11 3.14 4.41
CA PHE A 54 3.98 2.16 3.77
C PHE A 54 3.50 0.74 4.02
N VAL A 55 3.19 0.43 5.29
CA VAL A 55 2.63 -0.87 5.66
C VAL A 55 1.30 -1.08 4.95
N ALA A 56 0.38 -0.12 5.04
CA ALA A 56 -0.91 -0.20 4.36
C ALA A 56 -0.75 -0.43 2.86
N PHE A 57 0.09 0.36 2.18
CA PHE A 57 0.34 0.24 0.74
C PHE A 57 0.84 -1.14 0.35
N ASN A 58 1.76 -1.75 1.11
CA ASN A 58 2.31 -3.07 0.81
C ASN A 58 1.30 -4.22 1.07
N THR A 59 0.28 -4.03 1.91
CA THR A 59 -0.75 -5.06 2.11
C THR A 59 -1.63 -5.29 0.87
N PHE A 60 -1.83 -4.27 0.02
CA PHE A 60 -2.61 -4.39 -1.22
C PHE A 60 -1.98 -5.35 -2.26
N PRO A 61 -0.71 -5.17 -2.69
CA PRO A 61 -0.08 -6.10 -3.61
C PRO A 61 0.10 -7.48 -2.99
N VAL A 62 0.30 -7.61 -1.67
CA VAL A 62 0.32 -8.91 -0.99
C VAL A 62 -1.03 -9.64 -1.15
N ASN A 63 -2.15 -8.94 -0.94
CA ASN A 63 -3.48 -9.51 -1.18
C ASN A 63 -3.65 -9.97 -2.63
N MET A 64 -3.17 -9.16 -3.59
CA MET A 64 -3.17 -9.50 -5.02
C MET A 64 -2.39 -10.77 -5.30
N VAL A 65 -1.17 -10.90 -4.76
CA VAL A 65 -0.31 -12.08 -4.95
C VAL A 65 -0.99 -13.32 -4.39
N LEU A 66 -1.59 -13.24 -3.20
CA LEU A 66 -2.31 -14.36 -2.58
C LEU A 66 -3.51 -14.79 -3.42
N GLN A 67 -4.23 -13.83 -4.01
CA GLN A 67 -5.37 -14.06 -4.91
C GLN A 67 -4.95 -14.74 -6.21
N TYR A 68 -3.88 -14.28 -6.87
CA TYR A 68 -3.37 -14.94 -8.08
C TYR A 68 -2.75 -16.31 -7.81
N LYS A 69 -2.07 -16.49 -6.67
CA LYS A 69 -1.54 -17.79 -6.25
C LYS A 69 -2.63 -18.73 -5.76
N LYS A 70 -3.88 -18.26 -5.59
CA LYS A 70 -5.02 -19.03 -5.07
C LYS A 70 -4.63 -19.79 -3.78
N SER A 71 -3.96 -19.11 -2.86
CA SER A 71 -3.46 -19.73 -1.62
C SER A 71 -4.54 -19.72 -0.53
N GLY A 72 -4.82 -20.86 0.10
CA GLY A 72 -5.78 -20.95 1.21
C GLY A 72 -7.17 -20.38 0.89
N LYS A 73 -7.64 -19.41 1.69
CA LYS A 73 -8.95 -18.74 1.52
C LYS A 73 -9.02 -17.85 0.28
N TRP A 74 -7.88 -17.40 -0.25
CA TRP A 74 -7.77 -16.59 -1.47
C TRP A 74 -8.00 -17.39 -2.77
N LYS A 75 -8.31 -18.69 -2.68
CA LYS A 75 -8.86 -19.47 -3.79
C LYS A 75 -10.19 -18.88 -4.29
N ASN A 76 -10.98 -18.29 -3.39
CA ASN A 76 -12.23 -17.64 -3.72
C ASN A 76 -11.98 -16.14 -4.01
N TYR A 77 -12.30 -15.70 -5.23
CA TYR A 77 -12.17 -14.31 -5.66
C TYR A 77 -12.90 -13.34 -4.71
N LEU A 78 -14.12 -13.69 -4.28
CA LEU A 78 -14.93 -12.84 -3.38
C LEU A 78 -14.25 -12.62 -2.03
N TYR A 79 -13.42 -13.55 -1.58
CA TYR A 79 -12.64 -13.35 -0.36
C TYR A 79 -11.56 -12.29 -0.56
N GLY A 80 -10.80 -12.37 -1.66
CA GLY A 80 -9.78 -11.37 -2.00
C GLY A 80 -10.36 -9.97 -2.16
N GLU A 81 -11.54 -9.86 -2.79
CA GLU A 81 -12.26 -8.59 -2.94
C GLU A 81 -12.73 -8.01 -1.61
N ARG A 82 -13.31 -8.84 -0.72
CA ARG A 82 -13.66 -8.39 0.64
C ARG A 82 -12.45 -7.89 1.41
N VAL A 83 -11.31 -8.58 1.29
CA VAL A 83 -10.06 -8.14 1.92
C VAL A 83 -9.63 -6.78 1.37
N TYR A 84 -9.74 -6.50 0.07
CA TYR A 84 -9.45 -5.17 -0.47
C TYR A 84 -10.35 -4.08 0.11
N ILE A 85 -11.65 -4.34 0.26
CA ILE A 85 -12.59 -3.38 0.85
C ILE A 85 -12.17 -3.06 2.30
N VAL A 86 -11.89 -4.10 3.09
CA VAL A 86 -11.46 -3.93 4.49
C VAL A 86 -10.12 -3.20 4.58
N LEU A 87 -9.12 -3.60 3.78
CA LEU A 87 -7.81 -2.94 3.74
C LEU A 87 -7.94 -1.47 3.35
N SER A 88 -8.79 -1.16 2.36
CA SER A 88 -9.06 0.22 1.93
C SER A 88 -9.70 1.05 3.04
N LEU A 89 -10.70 0.51 3.73
CA LEU A 89 -11.38 1.20 4.82
C LEU A 89 -10.43 1.46 5.99
N VAL A 90 -9.68 0.44 6.41
CA VAL A 90 -8.73 0.53 7.53
C VAL A 90 -7.61 1.51 7.19
N ALA A 91 -6.98 1.39 6.03
CA ALA A 91 -5.89 2.26 5.61
C ALA A 91 -6.33 3.73 5.56
N LYS A 92 -7.47 4.03 4.91
CA LYS A 92 -7.97 5.40 4.81
C LYS A 92 -8.36 5.97 6.18
N THR A 93 -9.01 5.17 7.02
CA THR A 93 -9.42 5.61 8.37
C THR A 93 -8.21 5.92 9.24
N ILE A 94 -7.21 5.04 9.27
CA ILE A 94 -5.97 5.25 10.05
C ILE A 94 -5.28 6.54 9.58
N LEU A 95 -5.11 6.72 8.27
CA LEU A 95 -4.46 7.92 7.72
C LEU A 95 -5.24 9.19 8.03
N ALA A 96 -6.57 9.18 7.90
CA ALA A 96 -7.40 10.34 8.19
C ALA A 96 -7.23 10.80 9.65
N TRP A 97 -7.26 9.85 10.60
CA TRP A 97 -7.07 10.18 12.01
C TRP A 97 -5.64 10.61 12.33
N LEU A 98 -4.62 9.94 11.78
CA LEU A 98 -3.22 10.35 11.97
C LEU A 98 -2.95 11.77 11.46
N VAL A 99 -3.48 12.11 10.28
CA VAL A 99 -3.34 13.46 9.72
C VAL A 99 -4.12 14.49 10.53
N LEU A 100 -5.37 14.20 10.89
CA LEU A 100 -6.20 15.12 11.66
C LEU A 100 -5.56 15.46 13.01
N PHE A 101 -5.23 14.45 13.81
CA PHE A 101 -4.66 14.67 15.14
C PHE A 101 -3.21 15.16 15.08
N GLY A 102 -2.45 14.76 14.06
CA GLY A 102 -1.09 15.25 13.85
C GLY A 102 -1.05 16.74 13.48
N ALA A 103 -1.93 17.19 12.59
CA ALA A 103 -1.99 18.59 12.17
C ALA A 103 -2.61 19.52 13.23
N MET A 104 -3.43 18.98 14.14
CA MET A 104 -4.06 19.72 15.24
C MET A 104 -3.25 19.67 16.54
N GLN A 105 -2.01 19.18 16.54
CA GLN A 105 -1.14 19.29 17.72
C GLN A 105 -0.82 20.77 17.98
N PRO A 106 -0.91 21.23 19.25
CA PRO A 106 -0.65 22.63 19.61
C PRO A 106 0.80 23.05 19.38
#